data_AF-A0A7C4AHE5-F1
#
_entry.id   AF-A0A7C4AHE5-F1
#
_cell.length_a   1.000
_cell.length_b   1.000
_cell.length_c   1.000
_cell.angle_alpha   90.00
_cell.angle_beta   90.00
_cell.angle_gamma   90.00
#
_symmetry.space_group_name_H-M   'P 1'
#
loop_
_entity.id
_entity.type
_entity.pdbx_description
1 polymer ?
#
loop_
_entity_poly.entity_id
_entity_poly.type
_entity_poly.pdbx_seq_one_letter_code
_entity_poly.pdbx_strand_id
1 'polypeptide(L)' 'MKFLPKEPPRTYSAGFEHTVVIADCGELALEPDEQVTLTTPGGGQYDVTRKDWGFYATPSLNGRLASFGLR' A
#
# COMPACT_ATOMS: atom_id res chain seq x y z
N MET A 1 -7.02 -9.77 9.71
CA MET A 1 -7.13 -8.50 8.95
C MET A 1 -8.56 -7.98 8.98
N LYS A 2 -8.74 -6.67 9.11
CA LYS A 2 -10.04 -5.96 9.08
C LYS A 2 -9.92 -4.66 8.31
N PHE A 3 -10.73 -4.49 7.27
CA PHE A 3 -10.84 -3.23 6.53
C PHE A 3 -11.99 -2.36 7.08
N LEU A 4 -11.74 -1.06 7.22
CA LEU A 4 -12.67 -0.04 7.72
C LEU A 4 -12.81 1.08 6.66
N PRO A 5 -13.77 0.96 5.71
CA PRO A 5 -13.93 1.94 4.64
C PRO A 5 -14.49 3.28 5.15
N LYS A 6 -14.13 4.37 4.48
CA LYS A 6 -14.74 5.70 4.65
C LYS A 6 -15.63 5.99 3.45
N GLU A 7 -16.93 6.13 3.69
CA GLU A 7 -17.94 6.35 2.65
C GLU A 7 -18.81 7.59 3.00
N PRO A 8 -18.64 8.72 2.27
CA PRO A 8 -17.66 8.95 1.21
C PRO A 8 -16.22 9.06 1.73
N PRO A 9 -15.19 8.82 0.88
CA PRO A 9 -13.80 9.06 1.25
C PRO A 9 -13.57 10.51 1.68
N ARG A 10 -12.74 10.72 2.70
CA ARG A 10 -12.33 12.07 3.09
C ARG A 10 -11.33 12.60 2.06
N THR A 11 -11.58 13.78 1.49
CA THR A 11 -10.66 14.40 0.54
C THR A 11 -9.82 15.49 1.18
N TYR A 12 -8.59 15.66 0.71
CA TYR A 12 -7.72 16.77 1.08
C TYR A 12 -6.77 17.13 -0.06
N SER A 13 -6.36 18.39 -0.11
CA SER A 13 -5.38 18.89 -1.08
C SER A 13 -3.95 18.67 -0.56
N ALA A 14 -3.07 18.16 -1.40
CA ALA A 14 -1.66 17.95 -1.10
C ALA A 14 -0.76 18.41 -2.25
N GLY A 15 0.40 18.96 -1.93
CA GLY A 15 1.36 19.55 -2.88
C GLY A 15 1.55 21.05 -2.66
N PHE A 16 2.66 21.59 -3.16
CA PHE A 16 2.99 23.02 -3.08
C PHE A 16 2.71 23.74 -4.40
N GLU A 17 3.50 23.44 -5.44
CA GLU A 17 3.34 24.05 -6.77
C GLU A 17 2.29 23.33 -7.63
N HIS A 18 2.20 22.01 -7.47
CA HIS A 18 1.21 21.16 -8.12
C HIS A 18 0.35 20.50 -7.06
N THR A 19 -0.87 21.03 -6.88
CA THR A 19 -1.83 20.49 -5.92
C THR A 19 -2.61 19.35 -6.55
N VAL A 20 -2.61 18.19 -5.87
CA VAL A 20 -3.49 17.06 -6.18
C VAL A 20 -4.51 16.88 -5.06
N VAL A 21 -5.67 16.32 -5.38
CA VAL A 21 -6.66 15.91 -4.37
C VAL A 21 -6.44 14.43 -4.06
N ILE A 22 -6.16 14.13 -2.80
CA ILE A 22 -6.03 12.76 -2.30
C ILE A 22 -7.33 12.38 -1.59
N ALA A 23 -7.80 11.15 -1.82
CA ALA A 23 -8.93 10.55 -1.12
C ALA A 23 -8.44 9.53 -0.09
N ASP A 24 -8.70 9.78 1.19
CA ASP A 24 -8.54 8.84 2.29
C ASP A 24 -9.75 7.89 2.30
N CYS A 25 -9.55 6.70 1.73
CA CYS A 25 -10.60 5.69 1.51
C CYS A 25 -10.90 4.83 2.74
N GLY A 26 -10.12 4.91 3.81
CA GLY A 26 -10.31 4.08 4.99
C GLY A 26 -9.01 3.55 5.60
N GLU A 27 -9.17 2.60 6.51
CA GLU A 27 -8.09 2.06 7.33
C GLU A 27 -8.08 0.53 7.24
N LEU A 28 -6.89 -0.06 7.28
CA LEU A 28 -6.71 -1.50 7.26
C LEU A 28 -5.94 -1.95 8.51
N ALA A 29 -6.63 -2.67 9.39
CA ALA A 29 -6.02 -3.28 10.56
C ALA A 29 -5.52 -4.68 10.20
N LEU A 30 -4.21 -4.86 10.30
CA LEU A 30 -3.53 -6.16 10.23
C LEU A 30 -3.24 -6.63 11.64
N GLU A 31 -3.17 -7.93 11.90
CA GLU A 31 -2.56 -8.52 13.10
C GLU A 31 -1.06 -8.76 12.91
N PRO A 32 -0.26 -8.96 13.98
CA PRO A 32 1.12 -9.38 13.81
C PRO A 32 1.21 -10.58 12.87
N ASP A 33 2.14 -10.49 11.92
CA ASP A 33 2.45 -11.49 10.90
C ASP A 33 1.44 -11.59 9.75
N GLU A 34 0.52 -10.64 9.65
CA GLU A 34 -0.33 -10.47 8.47
C GLU A 34 0.28 -9.50 7.45
N GLN A 35 0.12 -9.84 6.17
CA GLN A 35 0.60 -9.07 5.03
C GLN A 35 -0.55 -8.82 4.06
N VAL A 36 -0.55 -7.64 3.43
CA VAL A 36 -1.40 -7.33 2.27
C VAL A 36 -0.58 -6.78 1.13
N THR A 37 -1.01 -7.08 -0.09
CA THR A 37 -0.40 -6.58 -1.32
C THR A 37 -1.35 -5.57 -1.93
N LEU A 38 -0.92 -4.31 -2.06
CA LEU A 38 -1.61 -3.29 -2.83
C LEU A 38 -1.24 -3.46 -4.29
N THR A 39 -2.23 -3.51 -5.19
CA THR A 39 -2.03 -3.72 -6.63
C THR A 39 -2.44 -2.49 -7.42
N THR A 40 -1.79 -2.27 -8.57
CA THR A 40 -2.24 -1.31 -9.57
C THR A 40 -2.75 -2.06 -10.82
N PRO A 41 -3.63 -1.45 -11.63
CA PRO A 41 -4.09 -2.06 -12.89
C PRO A 41 -2.94 -2.46 -13.83
N GLY A 42 -1.80 -1.76 -13.77
CA GLY A 42 -0.59 -2.08 -14.54
C GLY A 42 0.26 -3.22 -13.97
N GLY A 43 -0.23 -3.96 -12.97
CA GLY A 43 0.49 -5.08 -12.34
C GLY A 43 1.55 -4.68 -11.32
N GLY A 44 1.65 -3.39 -10.98
CA GLY A 44 2.49 -2.94 -9.88
C GLY A 44 1.98 -3.48 -8.56
N GLN A 45 2.90 -3.87 -7.68
CA GLN A 45 2.58 -4.42 -6.37
C GLN A 45 3.34 -3.64 -5.28
N TYR A 46 2.77 -3.60 -4.08
CA TYR A 46 3.37 -2.98 -2.91
C TYR A 46 2.91 -3.72 -1.66
N ASP A 47 3.83 -4.37 -0.96
CA ASP A 47 3.51 -5.19 0.20
C ASP A 47 3.61 -4.37 1.48
N VAL A 48 2.60 -4.49 2.33
CA VAL A 48 2.58 -3.95 3.69
C VAL A 48 2.37 -5.10 4.65
N THR A 49 3.32 -5.31 5.56
CA THR A 49 3.25 -6.37 6.59
C THR A 49 3.29 -5.75 7.97
N ARG A 50 2.40 -6.20 8.86
CA ARG A 50 2.49 -5.88 10.30
C ARG A 50 3.31 -6.96 11.00
N LYS A 51 4.18 -6.52 11.90
CA LYS A 51 4.83 -7.34 12.92
C LYS A 51 4.38 -6.83 14.30
N ASP A 52 4.69 -7.58 15.34
CA ASP A 52 4.44 -7.19 16.74
C ASP A 52 5.12 -5.85 17.10
N TRP A 53 6.27 -5.56 16.50
CA TRP A 53 7.03 -4.32 16.71
C TRP A 53 6.72 -3.17 15.73
N GLY A 54 5.82 -3.34 14.75
CA GLY A 54 5.48 -2.26 13.82
C GLY A 54 5.13 -2.73 12.40
N PHE A 55 5.50 -1.94 11.40
CA PHE A 55 5.24 -2.24 9.98
C PHE A 55 6.54 -2.20 9.17
N TYR A 56 6.62 -3.09 8.19
CA TYR A 56 7.52 -2.90 7.07
C TYR A 56 6.71 -2.87 5.78
N ALA A 57 7.14 -2.03 4.85
CA ALA A 57 6.54 -1.92 3.56
C ALA A 57 7.64 -1.98 2.51
N THR A 58 7.46 -2.81 1.51
CA THR A 58 8.42 -2.95 0.41
C THR A 58 7.67 -2.68 -0.88
N PRO A 59 8.13 -1.74 -1.73
CA PRO A 59 7.76 -1.84 -3.12
C PRO A 59 8.26 -3.20 -3.55
N SER A 60 7.40 -4.02 -4.13
CA SER A 60 7.89 -5.05 -5.03
C SER A 60 8.37 -4.31 -6.28
N LEU A 61 9.51 -3.62 -6.15
CA LEU A 61 10.45 -3.47 -7.25
C LEU A 61 10.80 -4.89 -7.55
N ASN A 62 10.17 -5.43 -8.60
CA ASN A 62 10.17 -6.86 -8.75
C ASN A 62 11.61 -7.41 -8.63
N GLY A 63 11.70 -8.50 -7.85
CA GLY A 63 12.93 -9.11 -7.34
C GLY A 63 12.75 -10.60 -7.01
N ARG A 64 11.51 -11.12 -7.16
CA ARG A 64 11.30 -12.38 -7.92
C ARG A 64 11.91 -12.28 -9.34
N LEU A 65 12.14 -11.07 -9.87
CA LEU A 65 12.77 -10.83 -11.18
C LEU A 65 14.16 -11.46 -11.32
N ALA A 66 14.97 -11.46 -10.26
CA ALA A 66 16.27 -12.16 -10.27
C ALA A 66 16.12 -13.69 -10.33
N SER A 67 15.02 -14.27 -9.82
CA SER A 67 14.73 -15.72 -9.89
C SER A 67 14.14 -16.20 -11.25
N PHE A 68 13.84 -15.29 -12.18
CA PHE A 68 13.44 -15.56 -13.58
C PHE A 68 14.49 -15.06 -14.60
N GLY A 69 15.68 -14.64 -14.16
CA GLY A 69 16.79 -14.31 -15.05
C GLY A 69 16.82 -12.90 -15.63
N LEU A 70 16.16 -11.92 -15.00
CA LEU A 70 16.24 -10.50 -15.42
C LEU A 70 16.99 -9.65 -14.36
N ARG A 71 17.82 -8.72 -14.85
CA ARG A 71 18.44 -7.61 -14.12
C ARG A 71 17.63 -6.35 -14.33
#